data_AF-A0A2N0QP25-F1
#
_entry.id   AF-A0A2N0QP25-F1
#
_cell.length_a   1.000
_cell.length_b   1.000
_cell.length_c   1.000
_cell.angle_alpha   90.00
_cell.angle_beta   90.00
_cell.angle_gamma   90.00
#
_symmetry.space_group_name_H-M   'P 1'
#
loop_
_entity.id
_entity.type
_entity.pdbx_description
1 polymer ?
#
loop_
_entity_poly.entity_id
_entity_poly.type
_entity_poly.pdbx_seq_one_letter_code
_entity_poly.pdbx_strand_id
1 'polypeptide(L)'
;NTEYSTNNWIRAVELFRAKNNYEKKLEEISETKVLDSQLAQFLAAMKQQNGNEYSISSIKAAVSAIYCYFQSYQIAIYMITKYISNSGKFIQGKLNI
;
A
#
# COMPACT_ATOMS: atom_id res chain seq x y z
N ASN A 1 0.88 16.61 0.72
CA ASN A 1 -0.18 15.65 0.34
C ASN A 1 -1.00 15.38 1.58
N THR A 2 -2.32 15.61 1.55
CA THR A 2 -3.22 15.30 2.67
C THR A 2 -3.55 13.81 2.70
N GLU A 3 -3.92 13.27 3.86
CA GLU A 3 -4.40 11.89 4.02
C GLU A 3 -5.54 11.57 3.04
N TYR A 4 -6.43 12.54 2.81
CA TYR A 4 -7.51 12.46 1.81
C TYR A 4 -6.99 12.22 0.38
N SER A 5 -5.94 12.94 -0.03
CA SER A 5 -5.31 12.75 -1.36
C SER A 5 -4.73 11.35 -1.49
N THR A 6 -4.05 10.86 -0.44
CA THR A 6 -3.50 9.50 -0.41
C THR A 6 -4.61 8.46 -0.54
N ASN A 7 -5.69 8.57 0.23
CA ASN A 7 -6.82 7.64 0.18
C ASN A 7 -7.48 7.60 -1.20
N ASN A 8 -7.56 8.74 -1.90
CA ASN A 8 -8.07 8.77 -3.27
C ASN A 8 -7.18 7.99 -4.24
N TRP A 9 -5.86 8.12 -4.13
CA TRP A 9 -4.92 7.35 -4.96
C TRP A 9 -4.96 5.86 -4.65
N ILE A 10 -5.01 5.47 -3.38
CA ILE A 10 -5.16 4.06 -3.00
C ILE A 10 -6.48 3.49 -3.54
N ARG A 11 -7.59 4.22 -3.44
CA ARG A 11 -8.86 3.81 -4.02
C ARG A 11 -8.78 3.65 -5.54
N ALA A 12 -8.07 4.54 -6.24
CA ALA A 12 -7.88 4.43 -7.68
C ALA A 12 -7.08 3.18 -8.07
N VAL A 13 -6.04 2.85 -7.29
CA VAL A 13 -5.26 1.62 -7.46
C VAL A 13 -6.13 0.38 -7.23
N GLU A 14 -6.93 0.35 -6.16
CA GLU A 14 -7.82 -0.79 -5.86
C GLU A 14 -8.91 -1.00 -6.92
N LEU A 15 -9.47 0.09 -7.46
CA LEU A 15 -10.42 0.01 -8.58
C LEU A 15 -9.75 -0.54 -9.85
N PHE A 16 -8.52 -0.11 -10.15
CA PHE A 16 -7.74 -0.68 -11.25
C PHE A 16 -7.49 -2.17 -11.03
N ARG A 17 -7.16 -2.58 -9.80
CA ARG A 17 -6.89 -3.98 -9.47
C ARG A 17 -8.11 -4.87 -9.64
N ALA A 18 -9.26 -4.41 -9.14
CA ALA A 18 -10.54 -5.11 -9.31
C ALA A 18 -10.89 -5.29 -10.80
N LYS A 19 -10.66 -4.26 -11.64
CA LYS A 19 -10.87 -4.34 -13.09
C LYS A 19 -9.98 -5.36 -13.79
N ASN A 20 -8.79 -5.62 -13.25
CA ASN A 20 -7.83 -6.59 -13.78
C ASN A 20 -7.91 -7.96 -13.08
N ASN A 21 -8.95 -8.21 -12.28
CA ASN A 21 -9.19 -9.47 -11.55
C ASN A 21 -8.04 -9.86 -10.59
N TYR A 22 -7.35 -8.89 -9.98
CA TYR A 22 -6.44 -9.22 -8.89
C TYR A 22 -7.24 -9.49 -7.62
N GLU A 23 -7.11 -10.70 -7.08
CA GLU A 23 -7.94 -11.19 -5.97
C GLU A 23 -7.55 -10.60 -4.60
N LYS A 24 -6.26 -10.34 -4.39
CA LYS A 24 -5.75 -9.83 -3.11
C LYS A 24 -5.91 -8.32 -3.01
N LYS A 25 -6.11 -7.80 -1.80
CA LYS A 25 -5.95 -6.36 -1.53
C LYS A 25 -4.50 -5.94 -1.70
N LEU A 26 -4.29 -4.65 -1.94
CA LEU A 26 -2.97 -4.06 -2.07
C LEU A 26 -2.06 -4.36 -0.86
N GLU A 27 -2.66 -4.35 0.33
CA GLU A 27 -2.00 -4.63 1.63
C GLU A 27 -1.58 -6.09 1.81
N GLU A 28 -2.21 -7.02 1.08
CA GLU A 28 -1.97 -8.46 1.17
C GLU A 28 -0.87 -8.93 0.21
N ILE A 29 -0.29 -8.01 -0.58
CA ILE A 29 0.86 -8.31 -1.43
C ILE A 29 2.14 -8.19 -0.59
N SER A 30 2.71 -9.35 -0.28
CA SER A 30 4.02 -9.46 0.37
C SER A 30 5.20 -9.37 -0.61
N GLU A 31 4.98 -9.65 -1.90
CA GLU A 31 6.04 -9.66 -2.91
C GLU A 31 6.21 -8.28 -3.58
N THR A 32 7.32 -7.60 -3.26
CA THR A 32 7.65 -6.27 -3.79
C THR A 32 7.63 -6.22 -5.33
N LYS A 33 8.15 -7.26 -6.01
CA LYS A 33 8.19 -7.30 -7.48
C LYS A 33 6.79 -7.34 -8.11
N VAL A 34 5.86 -8.07 -7.49
CA VAL A 34 4.46 -8.14 -7.94
C VAL A 34 3.81 -6.77 -7.74
N LEU A 35 4.08 -6.15 -6.60
CA LEU A 35 3.57 -4.81 -6.30
C LEU A 35 4.09 -3.77 -7.30
N ASP A 36 5.40 -3.73 -7.55
CA ASP A 36 6.02 -2.79 -8.49
C ASP A 36 5.45 -2.94 -9.90
N SER A 37 5.28 -4.19 -10.36
CA SER A 37 4.68 -4.47 -11.68
C SER A 37 3.24 -3.95 -11.78
N GLN A 38 2.41 -4.21 -10.77
CA GLN A 38 1.01 -3.77 -10.77
C GLN A 38 0.88 -2.25 -10.65
N LEU A 39 1.76 -1.60 -9.89
CA LEU A 39 1.82 -0.13 -9.83
C LEU A 39 2.29 0.48 -11.14
N ALA A 40 3.29 -0.11 -11.82
CA ALA A 40 3.70 0.35 -13.14
C ALA A 40 2.57 0.23 -14.18
N GLN A 41 1.81 -0.87 -14.15
CA GLN A 41 0.64 -1.06 -15.01
C GLN A 41 -0.47 -0.05 -14.70
N PHE A 42 -0.72 0.24 -13.42
CA PHE A 42 -1.65 1.29 -13.01
C PHE A 42 -1.23 2.66 -13.55
N LEU A 43 0.04 3.04 -13.39
CA LEU A 43 0.56 4.33 -13.87
C LEU A 43 0.51 4.44 -15.41
N ALA A 44 0.69 3.34 -16.12
CA ALA A 44 0.54 3.30 -17.58
C ALA A 44 -0.92 3.42 -18.04
N ALA A 45 -1.87 2.94 -17.23
CA ALA A 45 -3.29 2.92 -17.56
C ALA A 45 -4.08 4.12 -17.01
N MET A 46 -3.52 4.89 -16.06
CA MET A 46 -4.26 5.94 -15.38
C MET A 46 -4.61 7.10 -16.31
N LYS A 47 -5.90 7.43 -16.34
CA LYS A 47 -6.44 8.58 -17.08
C LYS A 47 -7.38 9.36 -16.18
N GLN A 48 -7.51 10.65 -16.47
CA GLN A 48 -8.51 11.50 -15.85
C GLN A 48 -9.93 10.99 -16.22
N GLN A 49 -10.95 11.43 -15.48
CA GLN A 49 -12.34 11.05 -15.76
C GLN A 49 -12.83 11.45 -17.16
N ASN A 50 -12.26 12.52 -17.72
CA ASN A 50 -12.51 12.98 -19.09
C ASN A 50 -11.72 12.20 -20.16
N GLY A 51 -10.94 11.17 -19.78
CA GLY A 51 -10.11 10.38 -20.68
C GLY A 51 -8.74 10.98 -21.02
N ASN A 52 -8.43 12.18 -20.53
CA ASN A 52 -7.14 12.82 -20.76
C ASN A 52 -6.03 12.24 -19.88
N GLU A 53 -4.79 12.43 -20.31
CA GLU A 53 -3.62 12.09 -19.51
C GLU A 53 -3.48 13.00 -18.29
N TYR A 54 -2.91 12.47 -17.22
CA TYR A 54 -2.51 13.27 -16.08
C TYR A 54 -1.24 14.05 -16.40
N SER A 55 -1.11 15.24 -15.81
CA SER A 55 0.17 15.96 -15.87
C SER A 55 1.28 15.15 -15.19
N ILE A 56 2.52 15.33 -15.63
CA ILE A 56 3.70 14.71 -15.01
C ILE A 56 3.74 14.99 -13.49
N SER A 57 3.37 16.20 -13.08
CA SER A 57 3.31 16.59 -11.67
C SER A 57 2.27 15.79 -10.89
N SER A 58 1.10 15.54 -11.47
CA SER A 58 0.05 14.71 -10.87
C SER A 58 0.48 13.25 -10.74
N ILE A 59 1.17 12.71 -11.76
CA ILE A 59 1.73 11.36 -11.73
C ILE A 59 2.77 11.23 -10.60
N LYS A 60 3.70 12.20 -10.48
CA LYS A 60 4.68 12.23 -9.37
C LYS A 60 4.01 12.30 -8.00
N ALA A 61 2.94 13.09 -7.88
CA ALA A 61 2.17 13.20 -6.64
C ALA A 61 1.46 11.88 -6.28
N ALA A 62 0.92 11.17 -7.27
CA ALA A 62 0.32 9.85 -7.08
C ALA A 62 1.35 8.81 -6.63
N VAL A 63 2.50 8.75 -7.31
CA VAL A 63 3.62 7.85 -6.94
C VAL A 63 4.09 8.11 -5.51
N SER A 64 4.29 9.37 -5.14
CA SER A 64 4.72 9.74 -3.79
C SER A 64 3.68 9.34 -2.73
N ALA A 65 2.38 9.56 -3.01
CA ALA A 65 1.32 9.20 -2.08
C ALA A 65 1.24 7.67 -1.87
N ILE A 66 1.31 6.90 -2.96
CA ILE A 66 1.29 5.44 -2.92
C ILE A 66 2.51 4.91 -2.18
N TYR A 67 3.71 5.42 -2.46
CA TYR A 67 4.94 5.02 -1.78
C TYR A 67 4.88 5.29 -0.27
N CYS A 68 4.45 6.49 0.13
CA CYS A 68 4.29 6.82 1.55
C CYS A 68 3.29 5.89 2.25
N TYR A 69 2.18 5.54 1.59
CA TYR A 69 1.21 4.60 2.14
C TYR A 69 1.84 3.25 2.49
N PHE A 70 2.60 2.66 1.55
CA PHE A 70 3.29 1.40 1.80
C PHE A 70 4.35 1.50 2.88
N GLN A 71 5.13 2.57 2.89
CA GLN A 71 6.16 2.76 3.90
C GLN A 71 5.54 2.85 5.30
N SER A 72 4.46 3.61 5.46
CA SER A 72 3.70 3.68 6.72
C SER A 72 3.11 2.32 7.10
N TYR A 73 2.57 1.58 6.14
CA TYR A 73 2.02 0.24 6.37
C TYR A 73 3.08 -0.78 6.82
N GLN A 74 4.24 -0.81 6.17
CA GLN A 74 5.34 -1.69 6.58
C GLN A 74 5.88 -1.35 7.98
N ILE A 75 5.97 -0.05 8.31
CA ILE A 75 6.34 0.39 9.65
C ILE A 75 5.32 -0.11 10.68
N ALA A 76 4.02 -0.02 10.38
CA ALA A 76 2.97 -0.51 11.27
C ALA A 76 3.08 -2.04 11.49
N ILE A 77 3.27 -2.84 10.44
CA ILE A 77 3.49 -4.29 10.54
C ILE A 77 4.73 -4.61 11.41
N TYR A 78 5.84 -3.90 11.18
CA TYR A 78 7.06 -4.09 11.96
C TYR A 78 6.81 -3.81 13.45
N MET A 79 6.12 -2.71 13.77
CA MET A 79 5.78 -2.34 15.15
C MET A 79 4.88 -3.38 15.81
N ILE A 80 3.85 -3.87 15.11
CA ILE A 80 2.94 -4.92 15.59
C ILE A 80 3.70 -6.23 15.82
N THR A 81 4.51 -6.68 14.85
CA THR A 81 5.28 -7.93 14.97
C THR A 81 6.28 -7.86 16.12
N LYS A 82 6.95 -6.71 16.31
CA LYS A 82 7.87 -6.46 17.43
C LYS A 82 7.13 -6.44 18.76
N TYR A 83 5.97 -5.80 18.82
CA TYR A 83 5.11 -5.79 20.01
C TYR A 83 4.66 -7.21 20.37
N ILE A 84 4.14 -7.98 19.42
CA ILE A 84 3.73 -9.37 19.62
C ILE A 84 4.90 -10.22 20.10
N SER A 85 6.05 -10.14 19.43
CA SER A 85 7.27 -10.88 19.81
C SER A 85 7.74 -10.54 21.22
N ASN A 86 7.68 -9.27 21.61
CA ASN A 86 8.03 -8.85 22.96
C ASN A 86 6.98 -9.29 23.98
N SER A 87 5.69 -9.21 23.66
CA SER A 87 4.58 -9.67 24.52
C SER A 87 4.61 -11.19 24.75
N GLY A 88 5.00 -11.98 23.75
CA GLY A 88 5.21 -13.43 23.89
C GLY A 88 6.36 -13.77 24.84
N LYS A 89 7.45 -12.97 24.82
CA LYS A 89 8.53 -13.08 25.82
C LYS A 89 8.07 -12.76 27.24
N PHE A 90 7.10 -11.85 27.42
CA PHE A 90 6.51 -11.58 28.74
C PHE A 90 5.65 -12.73 29.26
N ILE A 91 5.01 -13.52 28.39
CA ILE A 91 4.21 -14.70 28.79
C ILE A 91 5.14 -15.87 29.17
N GLN A 92 6.20 -16.11 28.41
CA GLN A 92 7.13 -17.22 28.67
C GLN A 92 8.01 -16.98 29.91
N GLY A 93 8.28 -15.71 30.28
CA GLY A 93 8.95 -15.35 31.53
C GLY A 93 8.07 -15.41 32.79
N LYS A 94 6.76 -15.70 32.68
CA LYS A 94 5.81 -15.80 33.81
C LYS A 94 5.29 -17.21 34.06
N LEU A 95 5.63 -18.18 33.21
CA LEU A 95 5.37 -19.61 33.43
C LEU A 95 6.68 -20.32 33.82
N ASN A 96 7.25 -19.91 34.95
CA ASN A 96 8.10 -20.77 35.78
C ASN A 96 7.31 -21.01 37.06
N ILE A 97 6.38 -21.97 37.01
CA ILE A 97 5.73 -22.57 38.18
C ILE A 97 6.17 -24.03 38.22
#